data_AF-A0A7G6AEE1-F1
#
_entry.id   AF-A0A7G6AEE1-F1
#
_cell.length_a   1.000
_cell.length_b   1.000
_cell.length_c   1.000
_cell.angle_alpha   90.00
_cell.angle_beta   90.00
_cell.angle_gamma   90.00
#
_symmetry.space_group_name_H-M   'P 1'
#
loop_
_entity.id
_entity.type
_entity.pdbx_description
1 polymer ?
#
loop_
_entity_poly.entity_id
_entity_poly.type
_entity_poly.pdbx_seq_one_letter_code
_entity_poly.pdbx_strand_id
1 'polypeptide(L)'
;MTYEAFLDEITTLLTEMYDLDDEAAIKLVVDAQANDYFVAHDDHDAMRTVEQAKKEAVALFESKQNKTQTQVRQQLRARHKKP
;
A
#
# COMPACT_ATOMS: atom_id res chain seq x y z
N MET A 1 12.62 12.76 -6.80
CA MET A 1 13.21 12.63 -5.45
C MET A 1 14.06 11.37 -5.38
N THR A 2 14.82 11.17 -4.29
CA THR A 2 15.54 9.88 -4.09
C THR A 2 14.53 8.75 -3.88
N TYR A 3 14.97 7.51 -4.04
CA TYR A 3 14.11 6.34 -3.80
C TYR A 3 13.57 6.33 -2.37
N GLU A 4 14.46 6.48 -1.38
CA GLU A 4 14.06 6.52 0.03
C GLU A 4 13.08 7.67 0.34
N ALA A 5 13.33 8.88 -0.18
CA ALA A 5 12.42 10.00 0.03
C ALA A 5 11.05 9.76 -0.63
N PHE A 6 11.00 9.00 -1.72
CA PHE A 6 9.75 8.61 -2.36
C PHE A 6 8.94 7.64 -1.52
N LEU A 7 9.60 6.65 -0.92
CA LEU A 7 8.94 5.69 -0.02
C LEU A 7 8.48 6.35 1.28
N ASP A 8 9.28 7.26 1.81
CA ASP A 8 8.94 8.05 2.99
C ASP A 8 7.71 8.93 2.71
N GLU A 9 7.71 9.65 1.58
CA GLU A 9 6.55 10.47 1.14
C GLU A 9 5.28 9.62 0.98
N ILE A 10 5.36 8.42 0.39
CA ILE A 10 4.21 7.51 0.30
C ILE A 10 3.71 7.13 1.70
N THR A 11 4.63 6.86 2.62
CA THR A 11 4.30 6.48 4.01
C THR A 11 3.62 7.64 4.73
N THR A 12 4.15 8.86 4.65
CA THR A 12 3.53 10.07 5.19
C THR A 12 2.15 10.30 4.61
N LEU A 13 1.97 10.17 3.30
CA LEU A 13 0.66 10.35 2.67
C LEU A 13 -0.35 9.29 3.12
N LEU A 14 0.09 8.06 3.38
CA LEU A 14 -0.78 7.00 3.91
C LEU A 14 -1.29 7.33 5.32
N THR A 15 -0.45 7.89 6.18
CA THR A 15 -0.86 8.31 7.54
C THR A 15 -1.77 9.52 7.47
N GLU A 16 -1.41 10.55 6.69
CA GLU A 16 -2.18 11.79 6.57
C GLU A 16 -3.55 11.62 5.89
N MET A 17 -3.63 10.82 4.82
CA MET A 17 -4.87 10.69 4.03
C MET A 17 -5.88 9.74 4.66
N TYR A 18 -5.40 8.73 5.41
CA TYR A 18 -6.23 7.61 5.85
C TYR A 18 -6.16 7.34 7.35
N ASP A 19 -5.48 8.19 8.12
CA ASP A 19 -5.32 8.07 9.57
C ASP A 19 -4.79 6.69 9.98
N LEU A 20 -3.86 6.17 9.16
CA LEU A 20 -3.14 4.94 9.48
C LEU A 20 -2.07 5.25 10.53
N ASP A 21 -1.91 4.35 11.49
CA ASP A 21 -0.74 4.35 12.37
C ASP A 21 0.54 4.21 11.52
N ASP A 22 1.63 4.86 11.96
CA ASP A 22 2.92 4.82 11.25
C ASP A 22 3.37 3.38 10.97
N GLU A 23 3.27 2.48 11.95
CA GLU A 23 3.65 1.07 11.79
C GLU A 23 2.83 0.39 10.68
N ALA A 24 1.53 0.71 10.57
CA ALA A 24 0.66 0.14 9.56
C ALA A 24 0.97 0.70 8.16
N ALA A 25 1.28 1.99 8.05
CA ALA A 25 1.68 2.63 6.80
C ALA A 25 3.03 2.08 6.31
N ILE A 26 4.04 2.05 7.19
CA ILE A 26 5.38 1.50 6.91
C ILE A 26 5.25 0.05 6.45
N LYS A 27 4.49 -0.77 7.19
CA LYS A 27 4.31 -2.18 6.82
C LYS A 27 3.70 -2.34 5.42
N LEU A 28 2.73 -1.49 5.06
CA LEU A 28 2.11 -1.55 3.74
C LEU A 28 3.11 -1.27 2.62
N VAL A 29 4.01 -0.30 2.81
CA VAL A 29 5.07 0.05 1.86
C VAL A 29 6.12 -1.05 1.79
N VAL A 30 6.59 -1.58 2.93
CA VAL A 30 7.56 -2.69 2.98
C VAL A 30 7.00 -3.95 2.33
N ASP A 31 5.74 -4.30 2.61
CA ASP A 31 5.08 -5.42 1.95
C ASP A 31 5.02 -5.21 0.43
N ALA A 32 4.78 -3.98 -0.04
CA ALA A 32 4.78 -3.67 -1.47
C ALA A 32 6.19 -3.80 -2.09
N GLN A 33 7.23 -3.31 -1.41
CA GLN A 33 8.62 -3.49 -1.82
C GLN A 33 8.97 -4.99 -1.94
N ALA A 34 8.58 -5.80 -0.96
CA ALA A 34 8.83 -7.25 -0.97
C ALA A 34 8.08 -8.00 -2.10
N ASN A 35 7.07 -7.38 -2.71
CA ASN A 35 6.33 -7.92 -3.86
C ASN A 35 6.75 -7.27 -5.18
N ASP A 36 7.95 -6.67 -5.24
CA ASP A 36 8.51 -6.02 -6.43
C ASP A 36 7.63 -4.88 -6.99
N TYR A 37 6.73 -4.31 -6.17
CA TYR A 37 5.76 -3.30 -6.60
C TYR A 37 6.45 -2.03 -7.14
N PHE A 38 7.56 -1.64 -6.52
CA PHE A 38 8.25 -0.39 -6.84
C PHE A 38 9.41 -0.51 -7.82
N VAL A 39 9.66 -1.70 -8.41
CA VAL A 39 10.84 -1.94 -9.27
C VAL A 39 10.94 -0.95 -10.43
N ALA A 40 9.81 -0.50 -10.99
CA ALA A 40 9.83 0.51 -12.06
C ALA A 40 10.46 1.86 -11.63
N HIS A 41 10.40 2.21 -10.35
CA HIS A 41 10.93 3.45 -9.79
C HIS A 41 12.43 3.39 -9.46
N ASP A 42 13.05 2.21 -9.56
CA ASP A 42 14.50 2.04 -9.35
C ASP A 42 15.28 2.68 -10.52
N ASP A 43 14.89 2.33 -11.75
CA ASP A 43 15.56 2.80 -12.97
C ASP A 43 15.00 4.13 -13.51
N HIS A 44 13.81 4.56 -13.07
CA HIS A 44 13.13 5.75 -13.58
C HIS A 44 12.95 6.81 -12.49
N ASP A 45 14.02 7.57 -12.25
CA ASP A 45 14.04 8.64 -11.26
C ASP A 45 12.98 9.73 -11.48
N ALA A 46 12.63 9.99 -12.75
CA ALA A 46 11.57 10.92 -13.15
C ALA A 46 10.17 10.51 -12.67
N MET A 47 9.95 9.23 -12.34
CA MET A 47 8.68 8.76 -11.79
C MET A 47 8.54 9.08 -10.29
N ARG A 48 9.64 9.36 -9.60
CA ARG A 48 9.65 9.64 -8.16
C ARG A 48 9.28 11.11 -7.90
N THR A 49 8.03 11.47 -8.16
CA THR A 49 7.46 12.80 -7.88
C THR A 49 6.43 12.72 -6.76
N VAL A 50 6.09 13.86 -6.14
CA VAL A 50 5.08 13.90 -5.07
C VAL A 50 3.70 13.49 -5.61
N GLU A 51 3.38 13.91 -6.84
CA GLU A 51 2.14 13.51 -7.51
C GLU A 51 2.06 12.00 -7.73
N GLN A 52 3.18 11.36 -8.05
CA GLN A 52 3.22 9.91 -8.19
C GLN A 52 3.14 9.23 -6.82
N ALA A 53 3.85 9.72 -5.80
CA ALA A 53 3.79 9.17 -4.43
C ALA A 53 2.34 9.13 -3.93
N LYS A 54 1.58 10.21 -4.16
CA LYS A 54 0.15 10.26 -3.83
C LYS A 54 -0.68 9.19 -4.55
N LYS A 55 -0.42 8.94 -5.84
CA LYS A 55 -1.12 7.88 -6.59
C LYS A 55 -0.81 6.50 -6.03
N GLU A 56 0.47 6.24 -5.70
CA GLU A 56 0.87 4.97 -5.10
C GLU A 56 0.25 4.76 -3.72
N ALA A 57 0.21 5.79 -2.88
CA ALA A 57 -0.45 5.73 -1.56
C ALA A 57 -1.94 5.34 -1.68
N VAL A 58 -2.67 5.98 -2.61
CA VAL A 58 -4.07 5.62 -2.90
C VAL A 58 -4.20 4.17 -3.36
N ALA A 59 -3.39 3.76 -4.33
CA ALA A 59 -3.45 2.41 -4.90
C ALA A 59 -3.15 1.32 -3.84
N LEU A 60 -2.15 1.54 -2.99
CA LEU A 60 -1.80 0.64 -1.90
C LEU A 60 -2.93 0.51 -0.88
N PHE A 61 -3.54 1.62 -0.48
CA PHE A 61 -4.65 1.60 0.46
C PHE A 61 -5.87 0.86 -0.11
N GLU A 62 -6.24 1.14 -1.37
CA GLU A 62 -7.35 0.45 -2.04
C GLU A 62 -7.10 -1.06 -2.15
N SER A 63 -5.87 -1.45 -2.52
CA SER A 63 -5.45 -2.86 -2.56
C SER A 63 -5.60 -3.53 -1.19
N LYS A 64 -5.19 -2.86 -0.11
CA LYS A 64 -5.39 -3.33 1.28
C LYS A 64 -6.88 -3.52 1.59
N GLN A 65 -7.73 -2.55 1.28
CA GLN A 65 -9.18 -2.65 1.55
C GLN A 65 -9.82 -3.79 0.76
N ASN A 66 -9.44 -3.97 -0.50
CA ASN A 66 -9.95 -5.05 -1.35
C ASN A 66 -9.55 -6.43 -0.84
N LYS A 67 -8.30 -6.59 -0.37
CA LYS A 67 -7.83 -7.83 0.27
C LYS A 67 -8.64 -8.13 1.54
N THR A 68 -8.83 -7.15 2.42
CA THR A 68 -9.63 -7.30 3.64
C THR A 68 -11.06 -7.73 3.34
N GLN A 69 -11.75 -7.04 2.43
CA GLN A 69 -13.12 -7.40 2.03
C GLN A 69 -13.21 -8.82 1.46
N THR A 70 -12.23 -9.23 0.65
CA THR A 70 -12.16 -10.57 0.09
C THR A 70 -12.01 -11.62 1.18
N GLN A 71 -11.11 -11.41 2.14
CA GLN A 71 -10.89 -12.31 3.27
C GLN A 71 -12.16 -12.44 4.13
N VAL A 72 -12.83 -11.33 4.44
CA VAL A 72 -14.09 -11.34 5.21
C VAL A 72 -15.16 -12.15 4.49
N ARG A 73 -15.35 -11.94 3.18
CA ARG A 73 -16.32 -12.71 2.38
C ARG A 73 -16.01 -14.20 2.38
N GLN A 74 -14.74 -14.58 2.29
CA GLN A 74 -14.32 -15.98 2.33
C GLN A 74 -14.57 -16.61 3.70
N GLN A 75 -14.25 -15.91 4.80
CA GLN A 75 -14.51 -16.37 6.17
C GLN A 75 -16.01 -16.57 6.43
N LEU A 76 -16.85 -15.62 5.99
CA LEU A 76 -18.30 -15.74 6.10
C LEU A 76 -18.82 -16.98 5.35
N ARG A 77 -18.36 -17.22 4.12
CA ARG A 77 -18.72 -18.42 3.34
C ARG A 77 -18.29 -19.72 4.04
N ALA A 78 -17.08 -19.75 4.60
CA ALA A 78 -16.58 -20.93 5.32
C ALA A 78 -17.40 -21.23 6.58
N ARG A 79 -17.82 -20.19 7.32
CA ARG A 79 -18.65 -20.34 8.53
C ARG A 79 -20.04 -20.92 8.22
N HIS A 80 -20.67 -20.48 7.13
CA HIS A 80 -21.99 -20.99 6.71
C HIS A 80 -21.96 -22.40 6.09
N LYS A 81 -20.76 -22.93 5.78
CA LYS A 81 -20.57 -24.27 5.19
C LYS A 81 -20.25 -25.35 6.23
N LYS A 82 -20.06 -25.01 7.51
CA LYS A 82 -19.88 -26.01 8.57
C LYS A 82 -21.23 -26.68 8.89
N PRO A 83 -21.31 -28.03 8.91
CA PRO A 83 -22.55 -28.78 9.13
C PRO A 83 -23.12 -28.57 10.54
#